data_AF-A0A328MUX5-F1
#
_entry.id   AF-A0A328MUX5-F1
#
_cell.length_a   1.000
_cell.length_b   1.000
_cell.length_c   1.000
_cell.angle_alpha   90.00
_cell.angle_beta   90.00
_cell.angle_gamma   90.00
#
_symmetry.space_group_name_H-M   'P 1'
#
loop_
_entity.id
_entity.type
_entity.pdbx_description
1 polymer ?
#
loop_
_entity_poly.entity_id
_entity_poly.type
_entity_poly.pdbx_seq_one_letter_code
_entity_poly.pdbx_strand_id
1 'polypeptide(L)'
;MTLNPLVATASDAAPSAWAGIWICEDIELIAQGVSSGSWIDGSLGVVSAGLDALALISDPVGALLQYGIAWLIEHVKPLSDALDWLAGKPAEITAHAETWRNVANSLREEAAGLAAAVRTDIGAWGGSAGPAYRNWAGEQQQAIVGLALGAETLAAITEGAAGLVAAVRLLVRDAIATCVSRLIVYAGELLITGGLAAPLVVEQVATLVASWGARIARMLRGLMASLRQLIPMIRRLGELVEKLRQALRRLLDRGRGRSADTDAGRLDVHGGHTSRPRNVGDYERQERWAGEAYDAIRQHDDAGAIAGHLTDAPRLDGSRGFSTDEVEQIRRHIFFEEHPMDDYAGGIIRQRYDPSAPMAEAWLRLRRGDPLPEDYALLEHELAESRYYQAHPDADYREAHLAANRVSDWEKSIPGPTYEDYSNAGG
;
A
#
# COMPACT_ATOMS: atom_id res chain seq x y z
N MET A 1 56.33 0.32 30.40
CA MET A 1 55.66 1.64 30.38
C MET A 1 54.29 1.45 30.98
N THR A 2 54.02 2.09 32.12
CA THR A 2 52.77 1.97 32.88
C THR A 2 51.73 2.94 32.32
N LEU A 3 50.59 2.43 31.84
CA LEU A 3 49.46 3.25 31.34
C LEU A 3 48.86 4.06 32.50
N ASN A 4 48.70 5.36 32.28
CA ASN A 4 48.12 6.30 33.24
C ASN A 4 46.61 6.04 33.40
N PRO A 5 46.10 5.75 34.61
CA PRO A 5 44.68 5.46 34.85
C PRO A 5 43.74 6.66 34.61
N LEU A 6 44.27 7.86 34.40
CA LEU A 6 43.52 9.07 34.06
C LEU A 6 43.46 9.37 32.56
N VAL A 7 44.12 8.56 31.73
CA VAL A 7 44.15 8.74 30.27
C VAL A 7 43.39 7.58 29.64
N ALA A 8 42.16 7.86 29.19
CA ALA A 8 41.37 6.90 28.43
C ALA A 8 42.07 6.59 27.09
N THR A 9 42.28 5.30 26.80
CA THR A 9 42.67 4.86 25.47
C THR A 9 41.58 5.23 24.48
N ALA A 10 41.94 5.89 23.37
CA ALA A 10 41.00 6.19 22.30
C ALA A 10 40.32 4.90 21.85
N SER A 11 38.99 4.89 21.88
CA SER A 11 38.19 3.80 21.35
C SER A 11 38.34 3.77 19.83
N ASP A 12 38.92 2.70 19.27
CA ASP A 12 38.90 2.42 17.82
C ASP A 12 37.51 2.01 17.29
N ALA A 13 36.49 1.95 18.16
CA ALA A 13 35.13 1.76 17.70
C ALA A 13 34.68 3.01 16.95
N ALA A 14 34.45 2.87 15.66
CA ALA A 14 33.79 3.88 14.86
C ALA A 14 32.46 4.29 15.54
N PRO A 15 32.06 5.57 15.50
CA PRO A 15 30.73 5.98 15.95
C PRO A 15 29.70 5.08 15.30
N SER A 16 28.73 4.58 16.07
CA SER A 16 27.63 3.81 15.50
C SER A 16 26.97 4.63 14.40
N ALA A 17 26.44 3.98 13.37
CA ALA A 17 25.71 4.71 12.31
C ALA A 17 24.51 5.51 12.86
N TRP A 18 24.14 5.24 14.11
CA TRP A 18 23.01 5.76 14.88
C TRP A 18 23.40 6.81 15.93
N ALA A 19 24.68 7.10 16.13
CA ALA A 19 25.12 8.05 17.15
C ALA A 19 24.59 9.47 16.82
N GLY A 20 23.49 9.86 17.48
CA GLY A 20 22.81 11.15 17.29
C GLY A 20 21.61 11.14 16.34
N ILE A 21 21.18 9.98 15.83
CA ILE A 21 20.04 9.82 14.92
C ILE A 21 18.97 8.95 15.60
N TRP A 22 17.97 9.60 16.21
CA TRP A 22 16.89 8.96 16.97
C TRP A 22 15.70 8.54 16.08
N ILE A 23 15.95 7.82 14.97
CA ILE A 23 14.88 7.50 14.00
C ILE A 23 13.83 6.56 14.60
N CYS A 24 14.26 5.54 15.35
CA CYS A 24 13.33 4.59 15.94
C CYS A 24 12.45 5.25 17.01
N GLU A 25 13.03 6.15 17.81
CA GLU A 25 12.29 6.95 18.79
C GLU A 25 11.32 7.93 18.11
N ASP A 26 11.71 8.55 16.99
CA ASP A 26 10.81 9.39 16.19
C ASP A 26 9.61 8.58 15.65
N ILE A 27 9.83 7.35 15.19
CA ILE A 27 8.74 6.44 14.76
C ILE A 27 7.87 6.07 15.97
N GLU A 28 8.47 5.79 17.13
CA GLU A 28 7.73 5.48 18.36
C GLU A 28 6.86 6.65 18.83
N LEU A 29 7.35 7.88 18.73
CA LEU A 29 6.57 9.08 19.04
C LEU A 29 5.36 9.21 18.11
N ILE A 30 5.52 8.92 16.82
CA ILE A 30 4.40 8.90 15.87
C ILE A 30 3.42 7.78 16.24
N ALA A 31 3.92 6.57 16.52
CA ALA A 31 3.11 5.43 16.92
C ALA A 31 2.28 5.74 18.19
N GLN A 32 2.89 6.39 19.17
CA GLN A 32 2.21 6.86 20.39
C GLN A 32 1.18 7.96 20.08
N GLY A 33 1.48 8.91 19.20
CA GLY A 33 0.51 9.92 18.75
C GLY A 33 -0.71 9.31 18.04
N VAL A 34 -0.47 8.33 17.16
CA VAL A 34 -1.55 7.61 16.47
C VAL A 34 -2.41 6.83 17.45
N SER A 35 -1.78 6.02 18.31
CA SER A 35 -2.48 5.15 19.26
C SER A 35 -3.20 5.91 20.38
N SER A 36 -2.67 7.06 20.81
CA SER A 36 -3.34 7.95 21.75
C SER A 36 -4.51 8.74 21.13
N GLY A 37 -4.68 8.66 19.80
CA GLY A 37 -5.72 9.40 19.09
C GLY A 37 -5.47 10.92 19.08
N SER A 38 -4.21 11.37 19.23
CA SER A 38 -3.89 12.81 19.28
C SER A 38 -4.25 13.57 18.00
N TRP A 39 -4.41 12.83 16.90
CA TRP A 39 -4.81 13.32 15.59
C TRP A 39 -6.34 13.42 15.42
N ILE A 40 -7.12 12.86 16.35
CA ILE A 40 -8.57 12.87 16.30
C ILE A 40 -9.06 14.22 16.83
N ASP A 41 -9.88 14.90 16.03
CA ASP A 41 -10.49 16.15 16.42
C ASP A 41 -11.35 15.96 17.69
N GLY A 42 -11.09 16.77 18.72
CA GLY A 42 -11.75 16.65 20.02
C GLY A 42 -13.28 16.77 19.97
N SER A 43 -13.87 17.31 18.90
CA SER A 43 -15.32 17.35 18.72
C SER A 43 -15.95 15.98 18.42
N LEU A 44 -15.13 14.98 18.03
CA LEU A 44 -15.58 13.60 17.78
C LEU A 44 -15.67 12.75 19.05
N GLY A 45 -15.04 13.19 20.15
CA GLY A 45 -14.89 12.38 21.36
C GLY A 45 -13.93 11.20 21.17
N VAL A 46 -13.75 10.38 22.22
CA VAL A 46 -12.91 9.16 22.14
C VAL A 46 -13.67 8.10 21.35
N VAL A 47 -13.27 7.88 20.09
CA VAL A 47 -13.77 6.78 19.27
C VAL A 47 -12.88 5.56 19.53
N SER A 48 -13.35 4.61 20.33
CA SER A 48 -12.66 3.32 20.49
C SER A 48 -12.79 2.52 19.20
N ALA A 49 -11.67 2.04 18.66
CA ALA A 49 -11.62 1.14 17.52
C ALA A 49 -12.21 -0.24 17.88
N GLY A 50 -13.54 -0.32 17.92
CA GLY A 50 -14.29 -1.58 17.99
C GLY A 50 -14.87 -1.86 16.61
N LEU A 51 -14.15 -2.60 15.78
CA LEU A 51 -14.63 -3.04 14.47
C LEU A 51 -15.51 -4.29 14.62
N ASP A 52 -16.61 -4.16 15.34
CA ASP A 52 -17.74 -5.09 15.28
C ASP A 52 -19.00 -4.27 15.02
N ALA A 53 -19.12 -3.76 13.79
CA ALA A 53 -20.22 -2.90 13.40
C ALA A 53 -20.82 -3.32 12.05
N LEU A 54 -21.80 -4.20 12.19
CA LEU A 54 -23.08 -4.18 11.46
C LEU A 54 -23.19 -5.00 10.15
N ALA A 55 -23.51 -6.29 10.32
CA ALA A 55 -24.32 -7.03 9.35
C ALA A 55 -25.78 -7.03 9.83
N LEU A 56 -26.49 -5.91 9.66
CA LEU A 56 -27.96 -5.92 9.72
C LEU A 56 -28.47 -4.82 8.80
N ILE A 57 -28.64 -5.20 7.54
CA ILE A 57 -29.34 -4.40 6.54
C ILE A 57 -30.82 -4.50 6.89
N SER A 58 -31.30 -3.53 7.64
CA SER A 58 -32.72 -3.20 7.64
C SER A 58 -32.86 -2.00 6.70
N ASP A 59 -33.84 -2.03 5.81
CA ASP A 59 -34.26 -0.86 5.02
C ASP A 59 -35.45 -0.18 5.74
N PRO A 60 -35.18 0.75 6.66
CA PRO A 60 -36.23 1.41 7.43
C PRO A 60 -36.99 2.44 6.59
N VAL A 61 -36.42 2.96 5.49
CA VAL A 61 -37.09 3.92 4.61
C VAL A 61 -38.13 3.20 3.74
N GLY A 62 -37.82 1.99 3.27
CA GLY A 62 -38.77 1.13 2.57
C GLY A 62 -40.04 0.80 3.38
N ALA A 63 -39.97 0.81 4.72
CA ALA A 63 -41.13 0.62 5.57
C ALA A 63 -42.17 1.76 5.47
N LEU A 64 -41.74 2.99 5.13
CA LEU A 64 -42.64 4.14 4.99
C LEU A 64 -43.51 4.06 3.73
N LEU A 65 -43.03 3.39 2.67
CA LEU A 65 -43.80 3.15 1.44
C LEU A 65 -45.06 2.32 1.71
N GLN A 66 -45.01 1.40 2.69
CA GLN A 66 -46.14 0.55 3.07
C GLN A 66 -47.32 1.34 3.65
N TYR A 67 -47.06 2.54 4.21
CA TYR A 67 -48.08 3.40 4.79
C TYR A 67 -48.54 4.53 3.83
N GLY A 68 -48.05 4.55 2.58
CA GLY A 68 -48.54 5.46 1.54
C GLY A 68 -48.10 6.93 1.68
N ILE A 69 -47.04 7.20 2.44
CA ILE A 69 -46.61 8.58 2.74
C ILE A 69 -45.29 8.92 2.01
N ALA A 70 -45.35 8.92 0.68
CA ALA A 70 -44.18 9.13 -0.17
C ALA A 70 -43.48 10.49 0.05
N TRP A 71 -44.22 11.53 0.46
CA TRP A 71 -43.66 12.87 0.72
C TRP A 71 -42.75 12.92 1.96
N LEU A 72 -42.93 12.01 2.93
CA LEU A 72 -42.05 11.93 4.11
C LEU A 72 -40.68 11.35 3.76
N ILE A 73 -40.60 10.52 2.71
CA ILE A 73 -39.34 9.94 2.23
C ILE A 73 -38.42 11.03 1.68
N GLU A 74 -38.96 12.05 1.02
CA GLU A 74 -38.18 13.19 0.53
C GLU A 74 -37.42 13.91 1.65
N HIS A 75 -37.98 13.94 2.86
CA HIS A 75 -37.36 14.57 4.02
C HIS A 75 -36.27 13.69 4.66
N VAL A 76 -36.38 12.36 4.58
CA VAL A 76 -35.39 11.43 5.14
C VAL A 76 -34.25 11.15 4.14
N LYS A 77 -34.50 11.34 2.84
CA LYS A 77 -33.54 11.09 1.76
C LYS A 77 -32.15 11.71 2.01
N PRO A 78 -31.99 12.95 2.50
CA PRO A 78 -30.65 13.50 2.79
C PRO A 78 -29.84 12.68 3.80
N LEU A 79 -30.49 11.97 4.74
CA LEU A 79 -29.82 11.08 5.69
C LEU A 79 -29.44 9.75 5.02
N SER A 80 -30.27 9.25 4.10
CA SER A 80 -29.98 8.06 3.30
C SER A 80 -28.81 8.32 2.33
N ASP A 81 -28.83 9.45 1.64
CA ASP A 81 -27.74 9.86 0.73
C ASP A 81 -26.40 9.97 1.49
N ALA A 82 -26.44 10.44 2.75
CA ALA A 82 -25.27 10.49 3.61
C ALA A 82 -24.75 9.09 4.02
N LEU A 83 -25.62 8.08 4.13
CA LEU A 83 -25.22 6.69 4.35
C LEU A 83 -24.50 6.13 3.11
N ASP A 84 -25.00 6.46 1.92
CA ASP A 84 -24.42 6.05 0.65
C ASP A 84 -23.03 6.68 0.42
N TRP A 85 -22.83 7.94 0.80
CA TRP A 85 -21.50 8.57 0.79
C TRP A 85 -20.48 7.85 1.69
N LEU A 86 -20.95 7.20 2.75
CA LEU A 86 -20.14 6.46 3.71
C LEU A 86 -20.15 4.95 3.44
N ALA A 87 -20.72 4.49 2.32
CA ALA A 87 -20.71 3.11 1.88
C ALA A 87 -19.33 2.73 1.30
N GLY A 88 -18.31 2.72 2.16
CA GLY A 88 -17.03 2.06 1.87
C GLY A 88 -17.09 0.56 2.13
N LYS A 89 -15.97 -0.14 1.93
CA LYS A 89 -15.83 -1.58 2.16
C LYS A 89 -14.97 -1.85 3.41
N PRO A 90 -15.58 -2.03 4.60
CA PRO A 90 -14.83 -2.16 5.85
C PRO A 90 -13.90 -3.39 5.88
N ALA A 91 -14.33 -4.47 5.22
CA ALA A 91 -13.54 -5.69 5.10
C ALA A 91 -12.22 -5.45 4.35
N GLU A 92 -12.24 -4.65 3.27
CA GLU A 92 -11.01 -4.31 2.53
C GLU A 92 -10.06 -3.46 3.39
N ILE A 93 -10.59 -2.47 4.11
CA ILE A 93 -9.78 -1.62 5.02
C ILE A 93 -9.15 -2.45 6.14
N THR A 94 -9.91 -3.39 6.72
CA THR A 94 -9.43 -4.30 7.76
C THR A 94 -8.35 -5.22 7.22
N ALA A 95 -8.54 -5.80 6.03
CA ALA A 95 -7.54 -6.63 5.36
C ALA A 95 -6.24 -5.87 5.07
N HIS A 96 -6.32 -4.59 4.66
CA HIS A 96 -5.13 -3.74 4.49
C HIS A 96 -4.40 -3.49 5.82
N ALA A 97 -5.11 -3.22 6.91
CA ALA A 97 -4.49 -3.07 8.24
C ALA A 97 -3.81 -4.38 8.70
N GLU A 98 -4.47 -5.53 8.50
CA GLU A 98 -3.91 -6.85 8.80
C GLU A 98 -2.65 -7.13 7.97
N THR A 99 -2.63 -6.71 6.70
CA THR A 99 -1.44 -6.84 5.83
C THR A 99 -0.24 -6.11 6.45
N TRP A 100 -0.43 -4.89 6.93
CA TRP A 100 0.62 -4.13 7.61
C TRP A 100 1.07 -4.77 8.93
N ARG A 101 0.16 -5.37 9.71
CA ARG A 101 0.53 -6.14 10.91
C ARG A 101 1.33 -7.39 10.57
N ASN A 102 0.96 -8.10 9.51
CA ASN A 102 1.67 -9.28 9.06
C ASN A 102 3.11 -8.92 8.65
N VAL A 103 3.29 -7.80 7.94
CA VAL A 103 4.62 -7.24 7.61
C VAL A 103 5.39 -6.90 8.90
N ALA A 104 4.77 -6.20 9.85
CA ALA A 104 5.40 -5.85 11.13
C ALA A 104 5.87 -7.10 11.89
N ASN A 105 5.04 -8.15 11.95
CA ASN A 105 5.37 -9.41 12.62
C ASN A 105 6.50 -10.16 11.92
N SER A 106 6.46 -10.27 10.59
CA SER A 106 7.55 -10.87 9.81
C SER A 106 8.89 -10.18 10.08
N LEU A 107 8.91 -8.84 10.08
CA LEU A 107 10.12 -8.07 10.38
C LEU A 107 10.62 -8.29 11.81
N ARG A 108 9.72 -8.38 12.80
CA ARG A 108 10.09 -8.70 14.20
C ARG A 108 10.69 -10.10 14.32
N GLU A 109 10.12 -11.08 13.62
CA GLU A 109 10.62 -12.45 13.60
C GLU A 109 12.02 -12.53 12.98
N GLU A 110 12.25 -11.83 11.87
CA GLU A 110 13.57 -11.74 11.23
C GLU A 110 14.60 -11.06 12.15
N ALA A 111 14.22 -9.95 12.80
CA ALA A 111 15.09 -9.28 13.77
C ALA A 111 15.43 -10.18 14.96
N ALA A 112 14.45 -10.93 15.47
CA ALA A 112 14.65 -11.88 16.56
C ALA A 112 15.54 -13.06 16.14
N GLY A 113 15.35 -13.57 14.92
CA GLY A 113 16.18 -14.61 14.31
C GLY A 113 17.63 -14.18 14.14
N LEU A 114 17.87 -12.98 13.61
CA LEU A 114 19.20 -12.37 13.51
C LEU A 114 19.86 -12.26 14.89
N ALA A 115 19.12 -11.72 15.88
CA ALA A 115 19.64 -11.56 17.23
C ALA A 115 19.98 -12.91 17.88
N ALA A 116 19.16 -13.94 17.63
CA ALA A 116 19.42 -15.30 18.10
C ALA A 116 20.68 -15.90 17.47
N ALA A 117 20.81 -15.86 16.14
CA ALA A 117 21.98 -16.37 15.42
C ALA A 117 23.28 -15.69 15.85
N VAL A 118 23.26 -14.37 16.03
CA VAL A 118 24.44 -13.62 16.53
C VAL A 118 24.83 -14.06 17.94
N ARG A 119 23.86 -14.35 18.82
CA ARG A 119 24.14 -14.83 20.17
C ARG A 119 24.67 -16.26 20.17
N THR A 120 24.11 -17.16 19.36
CA THR A 120 24.48 -18.59 19.36
C THR A 120 25.80 -18.84 18.62
N ASP A 121 25.96 -18.26 17.44
CA ASP A 121 27.02 -18.65 16.51
C ASP A 121 28.27 -17.79 16.69
N ILE A 122 28.08 -16.54 17.15
CA ILE A 122 29.13 -15.52 17.28
C ILE A 122 29.41 -15.17 18.75
N GLY A 123 28.72 -15.80 19.70
CA GLY A 123 28.87 -15.52 21.14
C GLY A 123 30.29 -15.77 21.67
N ALA A 124 30.94 -16.84 21.22
CA ALA A 124 32.30 -17.20 21.63
C ALA A 124 33.40 -16.51 20.81
N TRP A 125 33.06 -15.77 19.75
CA TRP A 125 34.06 -15.11 18.92
C TRP A 125 34.69 -13.93 19.68
N GLY A 126 35.94 -14.14 20.10
CA GLY A 126 36.78 -13.16 20.80
C GLY A 126 37.64 -12.30 19.85
N GLY A 127 38.61 -11.59 20.44
CA GLY A 127 39.38 -10.57 19.73
C GLY A 127 38.58 -9.28 19.52
N SER A 128 39.15 -8.28 18.84
CA SER A 128 38.47 -7.01 18.54
C SER A 128 37.38 -7.15 17.47
N ALA A 129 37.48 -8.16 16.59
CA ALA A 129 36.53 -8.40 15.50
C ALA A 129 35.15 -8.92 15.98
N GLY A 130 35.12 -9.78 17.00
CA GLY A 130 33.87 -10.35 17.51
C GLY A 130 32.90 -9.30 18.08
N PRO A 131 33.32 -8.43 19.02
CA PRO A 131 32.51 -7.30 19.49
C PRO A 131 32.11 -6.34 18.37
N ALA A 132 33.01 -6.05 17.41
CA ALA A 132 32.70 -5.17 16.28
C ALA A 132 31.58 -5.75 15.39
N TYR A 133 31.61 -7.05 15.11
CA TYR A 133 30.55 -7.72 14.37
C TYR A 133 29.22 -7.72 15.12
N ARG A 134 29.22 -8.02 16.43
CA ARG A 134 28.00 -7.99 17.26
C ARG A 134 27.37 -6.60 17.31
N ASN A 135 28.19 -5.54 17.37
CA ASN A 135 27.70 -4.17 17.30
C ASN A 135 27.07 -3.87 15.92
N TRP A 136 27.76 -4.20 14.82
CA TRP A 136 27.21 -4.04 13.46
C TRP A 136 25.90 -4.81 13.27
N ALA A 137 25.81 -6.04 13.77
CA ALA A 137 24.58 -6.83 13.69
C ALA A 137 23.45 -6.24 14.56
N GLY A 138 23.78 -5.67 15.72
CA GLY A 138 22.83 -4.94 16.55
C GLY A 138 22.26 -3.69 15.85
N GLU A 139 23.09 -2.97 15.10
CA GLU A 139 22.67 -1.83 14.28
C GLU A 139 21.69 -2.27 13.17
N GLN A 140 21.92 -3.41 12.54
CA GLN A 140 21.00 -3.99 11.56
C GLN A 140 19.68 -4.42 12.21
N GLN A 141 19.74 -5.09 13.36
CA GLN A 141 18.57 -5.49 14.13
C GLN A 141 17.69 -4.29 14.50
N GLN A 142 18.29 -3.18 14.97
CA GLN A 142 17.57 -1.97 15.33
C GLN A 142 16.86 -1.33 14.12
N ALA A 143 17.49 -1.34 12.94
CA ALA A 143 16.86 -0.86 11.72
C ALA A 143 15.59 -1.64 11.37
N ILE A 144 15.67 -2.97 11.43
CA ILE A 144 14.55 -3.88 11.12
C ILE A 144 13.41 -3.70 12.13
N VAL A 145 13.74 -3.55 13.42
CA VAL A 145 12.75 -3.25 14.47
C VAL A 145 12.06 -1.89 14.21
N GLY A 146 12.80 -0.87 13.77
CA GLY A 146 12.23 0.43 13.38
C GLY A 146 11.26 0.31 12.21
N LEU A 147 11.60 -0.50 11.19
CA LEU A 147 10.71 -0.78 10.05
C LEU A 147 9.44 -1.51 10.50
N ALA A 148 9.58 -2.49 11.41
CA ALA A 148 8.43 -3.20 11.98
C ALA A 148 7.50 -2.26 12.75
N LEU A 149 8.06 -1.33 13.53
CA LEU A 149 7.27 -0.32 14.23
C LEU A 149 6.56 0.64 13.26
N GLY A 150 7.21 1.00 12.15
CA GLY A 150 6.59 1.79 11.10
C GLY A 150 5.41 1.09 10.43
N ALA A 151 5.57 -0.20 10.11
CA ALA A 151 4.48 -1.02 9.57
C ALA A 151 3.30 -1.14 10.57
N GLU A 152 3.58 -1.37 11.86
CA GLU A 152 2.54 -1.37 12.91
C GLU A 152 1.81 -0.03 13.00
N THR A 153 2.56 1.07 12.86
CA THR A 153 1.98 2.42 12.90
C THR A 153 1.03 2.65 11.71
N LEU A 154 1.37 2.16 10.50
CA LEU A 154 0.48 2.20 9.34
C LEU A 154 -0.80 1.37 9.53
N ALA A 155 -0.70 0.21 10.19
CA ALA A 155 -1.88 -0.57 10.57
C ALA A 155 -2.79 0.24 11.51
N ALA A 156 -2.21 0.84 12.56
CA ALA A 156 -2.95 1.65 13.53
C ALA A 156 -3.60 2.89 12.91
N ILE A 157 -2.92 3.57 11.98
CA ILE A 157 -3.49 4.71 11.23
C ILE A 157 -4.70 4.26 10.41
N THR A 158 -4.56 3.15 9.68
CA THR A 158 -5.63 2.59 8.84
C THR A 158 -6.86 2.23 9.67
N GLU A 159 -6.67 1.55 10.80
CA GLU A 159 -7.76 1.18 11.70
C GLU A 159 -8.40 2.38 12.40
N GLY A 160 -7.59 3.36 12.81
CA GLY A 160 -8.08 4.59 13.39
C GLY A 160 -8.98 5.35 12.43
N ALA A 161 -8.56 5.48 11.16
CA ALA A 161 -9.36 6.08 10.10
C ALA A 161 -10.65 5.28 9.84
N ALA A 162 -10.56 3.95 9.79
CA ALA A 162 -11.72 3.06 9.64
C ALA A 162 -12.72 3.24 10.79
N GLY A 163 -12.22 3.34 12.02
CA GLY A 163 -13.02 3.55 13.22
C GLY A 163 -13.80 4.86 13.18
N LEU A 164 -13.18 5.96 12.72
CA LEU A 164 -13.90 7.23 12.56
C LEU A 164 -15.02 7.13 11.51
N VAL A 165 -14.77 6.49 10.37
CA VAL A 165 -15.80 6.26 9.34
C VAL A 165 -16.94 5.40 9.89
N ALA A 166 -16.62 4.35 10.65
CA ALA A 166 -17.60 3.50 11.30
C ALA A 166 -18.46 4.28 12.31
N ALA A 167 -17.85 5.19 13.09
CA ALA A 167 -18.59 6.05 14.02
C ALA A 167 -19.58 6.97 13.31
N VAL A 168 -19.20 7.57 12.17
CA VAL A 168 -20.15 8.38 11.36
C VAL A 168 -21.27 7.50 10.82
N ARG A 169 -20.96 6.31 10.31
CA ARG A 169 -21.97 5.37 9.79
C ARG A 169 -22.98 4.97 10.88
N LEU A 170 -22.51 4.70 12.09
CA LEU A 170 -23.36 4.40 13.24
C LEU A 170 -24.30 5.57 13.54
N LEU A 171 -23.79 6.80 13.59
CA LEU A 171 -24.60 7.98 13.83
C LEU A 171 -25.70 8.14 12.76
N VAL A 172 -25.34 8.02 11.49
CA VAL A 172 -26.29 8.14 10.38
C VAL A 172 -27.36 7.06 10.47
N ARG A 173 -26.98 5.81 10.78
CA ARG A 173 -27.92 4.72 10.99
C ARG A 173 -28.89 5.00 12.13
N ASP A 174 -28.39 5.47 13.27
CA ASP A 174 -29.22 5.80 14.44
C ASP A 174 -30.17 6.96 14.13
N ALA A 175 -29.72 7.95 13.35
CA ALA A 175 -30.55 9.05 12.88
C ALA A 175 -31.70 8.54 12.01
N ILE A 176 -31.41 7.71 11.01
CA ILE A 176 -32.43 7.11 10.12
C ILE A 176 -33.41 6.28 10.94
N ALA A 177 -32.94 5.41 11.84
CA ALA A 177 -33.79 4.56 12.67
C ALA A 177 -34.74 5.40 13.55
N THR A 178 -34.22 6.47 14.16
CA THR A 178 -35.00 7.38 15.01
C THR A 178 -36.03 8.16 14.18
N CYS A 179 -35.63 8.67 13.01
CA CYS A 179 -36.54 9.34 12.09
C CYS A 179 -37.68 8.42 11.69
N VAL A 180 -37.39 7.24 11.14
CA VAL A 180 -38.40 6.27 10.69
C VAL A 180 -39.36 5.88 11.81
N SER A 181 -38.84 5.61 13.02
CA SER A 181 -39.69 5.29 14.18
C SER A 181 -40.69 6.41 14.50
N ARG A 182 -40.26 7.67 14.49
CA ARG A 182 -41.15 8.83 14.74
C ARG A 182 -42.11 9.08 13.58
N LEU A 183 -41.67 8.86 12.34
CA LEU A 183 -42.50 9.02 11.16
C LEU A 183 -43.69 8.04 11.15
N ILE A 184 -43.50 6.81 11.62
CA ILE A 184 -44.59 5.84 11.77
C ILE A 184 -45.64 6.34 12.78
N VAL A 185 -45.23 6.99 13.87
CA VAL A 185 -46.16 7.59 14.85
C VAL A 185 -46.94 8.74 14.22
N TYR A 186 -46.25 9.66 13.53
CA TYR A 186 -46.91 10.80 12.88
C TYR A 186 -47.81 10.38 11.72
N ALA A 187 -47.47 9.30 11.02
CA ALA A 187 -48.32 8.68 10.01
C ALA A 187 -49.68 8.27 10.60
N GLY A 188 -49.68 7.61 11.77
CA GLY A 188 -50.89 7.25 12.49
C GLY A 188 -51.70 8.47 12.94
N GLU A 189 -51.04 9.52 13.42
CA GLU A 189 -51.68 10.76 13.82
C GLU A 189 -52.37 11.49 12.65
N LEU A 190 -51.72 11.52 11.48
CA LEU A 190 -52.31 12.09 10.26
C LEU A 190 -53.57 11.34 9.84
N LEU A 191 -53.56 10.00 9.92
CA LEU A 191 -54.71 9.17 9.60
C LEU A 191 -55.88 9.42 10.56
N ILE A 192 -55.61 9.50 11.86
CA ILE A 192 -56.64 9.74 12.88
C ILE A 192 -57.23 11.14 12.77
N THR A 193 -56.40 12.15 12.46
CA THR A 193 -56.83 13.55 12.34
C THR A 193 -57.39 13.92 10.97
N GLY A 194 -57.43 12.98 10.03
CA GLY A 194 -57.86 13.23 8.64
C GLY A 194 -56.98 14.25 7.91
N GLY A 195 -55.70 14.33 8.26
CA GLY A 195 -54.73 15.23 7.64
C GLY A 195 -54.67 16.65 8.22
N LEU A 196 -55.51 17.00 9.20
CA LEU A 196 -55.52 18.35 9.79
C LEU A 196 -54.21 18.68 10.54
N ALA A 197 -53.52 17.67 11.10
CA ALA A 197 -52.23 17.86 11.76
C ALA A 197 -51.03 17.97 10.81
N ALA A 198 -51.24 17.89 9.49
CA ALA A 198 -50.15 17.81 8.52
C ALA A 198 -49.13 18.96 8.60
N PRO A 199 -49.51 20.25 8.76
CA PRO A 199 -48.53 21.32 8.89
C PRO A 199 -47.60 21.15 10.11
N LEU A 200 -48.17 20.71 11.24
CA LEU A 200 -47.42 20.49 12.48
C LEU A 200 -46.47 19.30 12.34
N VAL A 201 -46.93 18.21 11.72
CA VAL A 201 -46.09 17.03 11.48
C VAL A 201 -44.92 17.36 10.56
N VAL A 202 -45.15 18.10 9.47
CA VAL A 202 -44.07 18.55 8.56
C VAL A 202 -43.01 19.33 9.33
N GLU A 203 -43.42 20.30 10.15
CA GLU A 203 -42.50 21.11 10.96
C GLU A 203 -41.67 20.26 11.93
N GLN A 204 -42.30 19.30 12.61
CA GLN A 204 -41.61 18.40 13.54
C GLN A 204 -40.60 17.49 12.84
N VAL A 205 -40.96 16.96 11.67
CA VAL A 205 -40.08 16.11 10.87
C VAL A 205 -38.90 16.89 10.31
N ALA A 206 -39.15 18.06 9.72
CA ALA A 206 -38.10 18.92 9.20
C ALA A 206 -37.11 19.34 10.30
N THR A 207 -37.61 19.70 11.48
CA THR A 207 -36.78 20.06 12.64
C THR A 207 -35.94 18.87 13.11
N LEU A 208 -36.53 17.67 13.16
CA LEU A 208 -35.82 16.44 13.55
C LEU A 208 -34.70 16.12 12.55
N VAL A 209 -35.01 16.08 11.26
CA VAL A 209 -34.03 15.81 10.20
C VAL A 209 -32.94 16.87 10.21
N ALA A 210 -33.28 18.16 10.32
CA ALA A 210 -32.31 19.25 10.40
C ALA A 210 -31.36 19.10 11.60
N SER A 211 -31.88 18.67 12.76
CA SER A 211 -31.06 18.44 13.96
C SER A 211 -30.03 17.31 13.75
N TRP A 212 -30.42 16.22 13.10
CA TRP A 212 -29.53 15.12 12.76
C TRP A 212 -28.55 15.49 11.65
N GLY A 213 -29.01 16.19 10.61
CA GLY A 213 -28.17 16.73 9.55
C GLY A 213 -27.07 17.65 10.12
N ALA A 214 -27.41 18.52 11.07
CA ALA A 214 -26.43 19.37 11.74
C ALA A 214 -25.40 18.56 12.56
N ARG A 215 -25.81 17.46 13.19
CA ARG A 215 -24.93 16.57 13.95
C ARG A 215 -23.99 15.77 13.04
N ILE A 216 -24.52 15.19 11.96
CA ILE A 216 -23.74 14.48 10.93
C ILE A 216 -22.73 15.45 10.30
N ALA A 217 -23.16 16.65 9.90
CA ALA A 217 -22.27 17.65 9.32
C ALA A 217 -21.13 18.05 10.28
N ARG A 218 -21.39 18.08 11.60
CA ARG A 218 -20.36 18.33 12.61
C ARG A 218 -19.35 17.18 12.68
N MET A 219 -19.82 15.94 12.70
CA MET A 219 -18.92 14.77 12.68
C MET A 219 -18.12 14.67 11.38
N LEU A 220 -18.72 14.94 10.22
CA LEU A 220 -17.99 14.96 8.95
C LEU A 220 -16.89 16.03 8.94
N ARG A 221 -17.14 17.21 9.51
CA ARG A 221 -16.11 18.23 9.68
C ARG A 221 -14.98 17.78 10.60
N GLY A 222 -15.32 17.15 11.73
CA GLY A 222 -14.34 16.56 12.64
C GLY A 222 -13.52 15.47 11.96
N LEU A 223 -14.15 14.60 11.15
CA LEU A 223 -13.48 13.56 10.37
C LEU A 223 -12.48 14.18 9.39
N MET A 224 -12.90 15.16 8.60
CA MET A 224 -12.01 15.86 7.66
C MET A 224 -10.84 16.55 8.38
N ALA A 225 -11.10 17.17 9.54
CA ALA A 225 -10.05 17.78 10.35
C ALA A 225 -9.05 16.73 10.86
N SER A 226 -9.54 15.59 11.34
CA SER A 226 -8.72 14.48 11.83
C SER A 226 -7.84 13.89 10.72
N LEU A 227 -8.42 13.63 9.54
CA LEU A 227 -7.67 13.14 8.38
C LEU A 227 -6.58 14.13 7.94
N ARG A 228 -6.85 15.43 7.98
CA ARG A 228 -5.84 16.47 7.69
C ARG A 228 -4.69 16.47 8.71
N GLN A 229 -4.96 16.13 9.96
CA GLN A 229 -3.91 15.99 10.98
C GLN A 229 -3.08 14.71 10.81
N LEU A 230 -3.65 13.64 10.24
CA LEU A 230 -2.92 12.40 9.95
C LEU A 230 -1.92 12.52 8.78
N ILE A 231 -2.28 13.27 7.73
CA ILE A 231 -1.43 13.43 6.53
C ILE A 231 0.05 13.75 6.86
N PRO A 232 0.37 14.76 7.69
CA PRO A 232 1.77 15.05 8.02
C PRO A 232 2.44 13.93 8.83
N MET A 233 1.70 13.19 9.66
CA MET A 233 2.24 12.05 10.42
C MET A 233 2.63 10.90 9.48
N ILE A 234 1.79 10.58 8.50
CA ILE A 234 2.07 9.56 7.47
C ILE A 234 3.29 9.96 6.63
N ARG A 235 3.37 11.23 6.19
CA ARG A 235 4.51 11.73 5.43
C ARG A 235 5.81 11.64 6.22
N ARG A 236 5.80 12.09 7.48
CA ARG A 236 6.96 11.99 8.36
C ARG A 236 7.35 10.54 8.62
N LEU A 237 6.39 9.64 8.77
CA LEU A 237 6.66 8.21 8.91
C LEU A 237 7.36 7.65 7.66
N GLY A 238 6.88 8.00 6.46
CA GLY A 238 7.52 7.61 5.20
C GLY A 238 8.97 8.11 5.09
N GLU A 239 9.23 9.36 5.48
CA GLU A 239 10.59 9.91 5.54
C GLU A 239 11.50 9.13 6.51
N LEU A 240 10.98 8.71 7.66
CA LEU A 240 11.74 7.94 8.65
C LEU A 240 12.03 6.51 8.16
N VAL A 241 11.05 5.87 7.51
CA VAL A 241 11.23 4.56 6.86
C VAL A 241 12.30 4.63 5.76
N GLU A 242 12.30 5.67 4.94
CA GLU A 242 13.32 5.85 3.90
C GLU A 242 14.72 6.09 4.51
N LYS A 243 14.80 6.83 5.64
CA LYS A 243 16.06 6.95 6.38
C LYS A 243 16.55 5.61 6.94
N LEU A 244 15.66 4.75 7.43
CA LEU A 244 16.01 3.39 7.87
C LEU A 244 16.53 2.53 6.69
N ARG A 245 15.86 2.59 5.54
CA ARG A 245 16.32 1.93 4.29
C ARG A 245 17.71 2.40 3.89
N GLN A 246 17.98 3.70 3.94
CA GLN A 246 19.31 4.25 3.66
C GLN A 246 20.36 3.83 4.68
N ALA A 247 20.02 3.77 5.97
CA ALA A 247 20.91 3.29 7.01
C ALA A 247 21.29 1.82 6.79
N LEU A 248 20.31 0.97 6.48
CA LEU A 248 20.51 -0.44 6.15
C LEU A 248 21.45 -0.62 4.95
N ARG A 249 21.23 0.15 3.87
CA ARG A 249 22.11 0.16 2.68
C ARG A 249 23.55 0.54 3.03
N ARG A 250 23.75 1.59 3.82
CA ARG A 250 25.09 2.00 4.28
C ARG A 250 25.78 0.92 5.11
N LEU A 251 25.02 0.19 5.95
CA LEU A 251 25.56 -0.90 6.76
C LEU A 251 25.96 -2.10 5.90
N LEU A 252 25.24 -2.36 4.80
CA LEU A 252 25.61 -3.37 3.80
C LEU A 252 26.88 -2.98 3.04
N ASP A 253 27.00 -1.72 2.60
CA ASP A 253 28.18 -1.23 1.86
C ASP A 253 29.44 -1.21 2.74
N ARG A 254 29.31 -0.84 4.01
CA ARG A 254 30.42 -0.83 4.98
C ARG A 254 30.98 -2.23 5.24
N GLY A 255 30.14 -3.27 5.11
CA GLY A 255 30.56 -4.67 5.18
C GLY A 255 31.39 -5.15 3.98
N ARG A 256 31.26 -4.51 2.81
CA ARG A 256 32.06 -4.81 1.60
C ARG A 256 33.42 -4.09 1.57
N GLY A 257 33.58 -3.00 2.31
CA GLY A 257 34.64 -2.01 2.10
C GLY A 257 36.01 -2.24 2.75
N ARG A 258 36.39 -3.45 3.19
CA ARG A 258 37.70 -3.66 3.88
C ARG A 258 38.60 -4.78 3.37
N SER A 259 38.27 -5.41 2.25
CA SER A 259 39.12 -6.45 1.61
C SER A 259 39.88 -5.96 0.37
N ALA A 260 39.98 -4.64 0.13
CA ALA A 260 40.46 -4.08 -1.13
C ALA A 260 41.87 -3.47 -1.09
N ASP A 261 42.74 -3.89 -0.15
CA ASP A 261 44.15 -3.48 -0.17
C ASP A 261 45.09 -4.62 0.26
N THR A 262 45.23 -5.62 -0.62
CA THR A 262 46.46 -6.39 -0.76
C THR A 262 46.54 -6.87 -2.21
N ASP A 263 47.49 -6.30 -2.93
CA ASP A 263 47.93 -6.66 -4.27
C ASP A 263 48.50 -8.09 -4.30
N ALA A 264 47.75 -9.01 -4.88
CA ALA A 264 48.24 -10.20 -5.59
C ALA A 264 47.05 -10.91 -6.27
N GLY A 265 46.92 -10.79 -7.59
CA GLY A 265 46.07 -11.67 -8.40
C GLY A 265 44.58 -11.55 -8.11
N ARG A 266 43.99 -10.41 -8.46
CA ARG A 266 42.56 -10.12 -8.34
C ARG A 266 41.74 -11.05 -9.24
N LEU A 267 41.32 -12.19 -8.71
CA LEU A 267 40.03 -12.78 -9.05
C LEU A 267 38.96 -11.86 -8.47
N ASP A 268 38.44 -10.97 -9.32
CA ASP A 268 37.24 -10.20 -9.02
C ASP A 268 36.06 -11.14 -8.88
N VAL A 269 35.73 -11.52 -7.64
CA VAL A 269 34.42 -12.08 -7.32
C VAL A 269 33.55 -10.93 -6.82
N HIS A 270 33.05 -10.13 -7.76
CA HIS A 270 31.83 -9.38 -7.53
C HIS A 270 30.68 -10.38 -7.71
N GLY A 271 29.89 -10.62 -6.66
CA GLY A 271 28.66 -11.39 -6.76
C GLY A 271 27.59 -10.60 -7.52
N GLY A 272 27.81 -10.41 -8.82
CA GLY A 272 26.80 -10.06 -9.81
C GLY A 272 25.95 -11.30 -10.04
N HIS A 273 24.80 -11.34 -9.40
CA HIS A 273 23.76 -12.30 -9.76
C HIS A 273 22.73 -11.54 -10.58
N THR A 274 22.83 -11.69 -11.89
CA THR A 274 21.90 -11.17 -12.89
C THR A 274 20.60 -11.98 -12.93
N SER A 275 20.54 -13.08 -12.17
CA SER A 275 19.36 -13.92 -11.98
C SER A 275 18.43 -13.40 -10.87
N ARG A 276 17.11 -13.52 -11.06
CA ARG A 276 16.11 -13.05 -10.09
C ARG A 276 16.34 -13.70 -8.71
N PRO A 277 16.30 -12.93 -7.61
CA PRO A 277 16.50 -13.47 -6.27
C PRO A 277 15.51 -14.59 -5.93
N ARG A 278 16.00 -15.66 -5.30
CA ARG A 278 15.17 -16.83 -4.96
C ARG A 278 14.14 -16.56 -3.87
N ASN A 279 14.47 -15.69 -2.92
CA ASN A 279 13.53 -15.30 -1.87
C ASN A 279 12.57 -14.25 -2.44
N VAL A 280 11.33 -14.65 -2.70
CA VAL A 280 10.27 -13.74 -3.16
C VAL A 280 9.86 -12.71 -2.11
N GLY A 281 10.08 -12.99 -0.82
CA GLY A 281 9.80 -12.06 0.28
C GLY A 281 10.88 -10.99 0.47
N ASP A 282 12.05 -11.11 -0.18
CA ASP A 282 13.08 -10.06 -0.17
C ASP A 282 12.73 -8.98 -1.20
N TYR A 283 11.68 -8.20 -0.91
CA TYR A 283 11.14 -7.19 -1.82
C TYR A 283 12.20 -6.19 -2.30
N GLU A 284 13.17 -5.83 -1.45
CA GLU A 284 14.23 -4.91 -1.87
C GLU A 284 15.15 -5.53 -2.92
N ARG A 285 15.55 -6.79 -2.79
CA ARG A 285 16.35 -7.44 -3.83
C ARG A 285 15.52 -7.68 -5.08
N GLN A 286 14.24 -8.02 -4.95
CA GLN A 286 13.33 -8.17 -6.08
C GLN A 286 13.20 -6.84 -6.85
N GLU A 287 12.99 -5.73 -6.14
CA GLU A 287 12.88 -4.38 -6.70
C GLU A 287 14.20 -3.92 -7.36
N ARG A 288 15.35 -4.13 -6.70
CA ARG A 288 16.67 -3.82 -7.29
C ARG A 288 16.92 -4.63 -8.56
N TRP A 289 16.69 -5.94 -8.51
CA TRP A 289 16.86 -6.80 -9.68
C TRP A 289 15.91 -6.41 -10.81
N ALA A 290 14.64 -6.11 -10.51
CA ALA A 290 13.67 -5.65 -11.50
C ALA A 290 14.11 -4.33 -12.14
N GLY A 291 14.61 -3.37 -11.34
CA GLY A 291 15.15 -2.12 -11.86
C GLY A 291 16.32 -2.34 -12.82
N GLU A 292 17.31 -3.15 -12.42
CA GLU A 292 18.45 -3.52 -13.26
C GLU A 292 18.01 -4.27 -14.54
N ALA A 293 17.05 -5.18 -14.42
CA ALA A 293 16.49 -5.91 -15.56
C ALA A 293 15.75 -4.98 -16.53
N TYR A 294 14.95 -4.04 -16.03
CA TYR A 294 14.27 -3.03 -16.85
C TYR A 294 15.28 -2.14 -17.57
N ASP A 295 16.34 -1.70 -16.88
CA ASP A 295 17.41 -0.91 -17.49
C ASP A 295 18.18 -1.70 -18.56
N ALA A 296 18.39 -3.00 -18.36
CA ALA A 296 18.96 -3.88 -19.38
C ALA A 296 18.01 -4.03 -20.58
N ILE A 297 16.73 -4.33 -20.36
CA ILE A 297 15.71 -4.46 -21.41
C ILE A 297 15.64 -3.19 -22.27
N ARG A 298 15.67 -2.01 -21.65
CA ARG A 298 15.64 -0.73 -22.37
C ARG A 298 16.82 -0.51 -23.32
N GLN A 299 17.97 -1.14 -23.06
CA GLN A 299 19.19 -0.97 -23.85
C GLN A 299 19.26 -1.85 -25.10
N HIS A 300 18.41 -2.86 -25.23
CA HIS A 300 18.45 -3.82 -26.34
C HIS A 300 17.22 -3.68 -27.21
N ASP A 301 17.31 -3.61 -28.53
CA ASP A 301 16.15 -3.70 -29.43
C ASP A 301 15.81 -5.19 -29.68
N ASP A 302 14.75 -5.69 -29.05
CA ASP A 302 14.39 -7.12 -29.01
C ASP A 302 12.97 -7.43 -29.51
N ALA A 303 12.20 -6.41 -29.92
CA ALA A 303 10.80 -6.58 -30.32
C ALA A 303 10.65 -7.52 -31.54
N GLY A 304 11.55 -7.38 -32.53
CA GLY A 304 11.55 -8.25 -33.71
C GLY A 304 11.87 -9.72 -33.39
N ALA A 305 12.80 -9.97 -32.46
CA ALA A 305 13.15 -11.32 -32.03
C ALA A 305 12.00 -11.98 -31.25
N ILE A 306 11.41 -11.22 -30.32
CA ILE A 306 10.23 -11.66 -29.56
C ILE A 306 9.07 -11.97 -30.50
N ALA A 307 8.73 -11.08 -31.44
CA ALA A 307 7.67 -11.33 -32.42
C ALA A 307 7.94 -12.60 -33.25
N GLY A 308 9.19 -12.86 -33.61
CA GLY A 308 9.60 -14.11 -34.24
C GLY A 308 9.25 -15.36 -33.42
N HIS A 309 9.54 -15.35 -32.12
CA HIS A 309 9.17 -16.44 -31.19
C HIS A 309 7.66 -16.56 -31.00
N LEU A 310 6.93 -15.47 -31.20
CA LEU A 310 5.49 -15.41 -30.98
C LEU A 310 4.64 -15.70 -32.21
N THR A 311 5.22 -16.04 -33.37
CA THR A 311 4.49 -16.24 -34.64
C THR A 311 3.26 -17.15 -34.52
N ASP A 312 3.36 -18.21 -33.72
CA ASP A 312 2.27 -19.18 -33.48
C ASP A 312 1.60 -19.05 -32.10
N ALA A 313 1.90 -17.99 -31.34
CA ALA A 313 1.36 -17.79 -30.00
C ALA A 313 -0.18 -17.71 -30.04
N PRO A 314 -0.90 -18.41 -29.14
CA PRO A 314 -2.35 -18.35 -29.07
C PRO A 314 -2.82 -16.97 -28.57
N ARG A 315 -3.86 -16.41 -29.20
CA ARG A 315 -4.50 -15.16 -28.77
C ARG A 315 -5.88 -15.39 -28.18
N LEU A 316 -6.32 -14.45 -27.34
CA LEU A 316 -7.63 -14.55 -26.67
C LEU A 316 -8.82 -14.40 -27.62
N ASP A 317 -8.63 -13.71 -28.74
CA ASP A 317 -9.64 -13.54 -29.80
C ASP A 317 -9.73 -14.74 -30.77
N GLY A 318 -8.92 -15.78 -30.53
CA GLY A 318 -8.85 -16.98 -31.37
C GLY A 318 -7.91 -16.87 -32.57
N SER A 319 -7.28 -15.72 -32.79
CA SER A 319 -6.19 -15.56 -33.76
C SER A 319 -4.86 -16.11 -33.21
N ARG A 320 -3.78 -15.98 -34.01
CA ARG A 320 -2.43 -16.41 -33.62
C ARG A 320 -1.41 -15.36 -34.00
N GLY A 321 -0.36 -15.24 -33.21
CA GLY A 321 0.76 -14.37 -33.51
C GLY A 321 0.65 -12.97 -32.92
N PHE A 322 1.76 -12.45 -32.41
CA PHE A 322 1.93 -11.02 -32.12
C PHE A 322 2.87 -10.41 -33.16
N SER A 323 2.44 -9.30 -33.77
CA SER A 323 3.28 -8.59 -34.74
C SER A 323 4.42 -7.83 -34.06
N THR A 324 5.50 -7.53 -34.81
CA THR A 324 6.60 -6.69 -34.30
C THR A 324 6.11 -5.34 -33.79
N ASP A 325 5.15 -4.73 -34.48
CA ASP A 325 4.57 -3.44 -34.08
C ASP A 325 3.79 -3.54 -32.76
N GLU A 326 3.04 -4.63 -32.55
CA GLU A 326 2.35 -4.88 -31.27
C GLU A 326 3.34 -5.11 -30.14
N VAL A 327 4.39 -5.90 -30.37
CA VAL A 327 5.43 -6.15 -29.35
C VAL A 327 6.17 -4.85 -29.01
N GLU A 328 6.51 -4.02 -30.01
CA GLU A 328 7.15 -2.72 -29.79
C GLU A 328 6.21 -1.74 -29.06
N GLN A 329 4.91 -1.74 -29.39
CA GLN A 329 3.92 -0.95 -28.67
C GLN A 329 3.88 -1.34 -27.18
N ILE A 330 3.80 -2.64 -26.89
CA ILE A 330 3.79 -3.15 -25.51
C ILE A 330 5.09 -2.80 -24.80
N ARG A 331 6.23 -3.00 -25.45
CA ARG A 331 7.55 -2.65 -24.91
C ARG A 331 7.62 -1.18 -24.51
N ARG A 332 7.18 -0.29 -25.39
CA ARG A 332 7.16 1.16 -25.10
C ARG A 332 6.26 1.49 -23.93
N HIS A 333 5.06 0.92 -23.92
CA HIS A 333 4.05 1.10 -22.88
C HIS A 333 4.59 0.69 -21.50
N ILE A 334 5.21 -0.48 -21.38
CA ILE A 334 5.74 -1.00 -20.10
C ILE A 334 7.00 -0.26 -19.66
N PHE A 335 7.98 -0.08 -20.56
CA PHE A 335 9.35 0.26 -20.16
C PHE A 335 9.72 1.73 -20.37
N PHE A 336 9.07 2.46 -21.28
CA PHE A 336 9.55 3.77 -21.75
C PHE A 336 8.57 4.91 -21.49
N GLU A 337 7.28 4.67 -21.68
CA GLU A 337 6.24 5.70 -21.64
C GLU A 337 5.91 6.13 -20.19
N GLU A 338 5.51 7.40 -20.05
CA GLU A 338 5.04 7.97 -18.79
C GLU A 338 3.52 8.03 -18.80
N HIS A 339 2.91 7.53 -17.72
CA HIS A 339 1.47 7.37 -17.58
C HIS A 339 0.91 8.31 -16.52
N PRO A 340 -0.33 8.80 -16.71
CA PRO A 340 -1.02 9.60 -15.70
C PRO A 340 -1.40 8.72 -14.50
N MET A 341 -0.63 8.84 -13.43
CA MET A 341 -0.78 8.12 -12.17
C MET A 341 -1.42 9.02 -11.12
N ASP A 342 -2.28 8.43 -10.29
CA ASP A 342 -2.79 9.11 -9.10
C ASP A 342 -1.63 9.42 -8.15
N ASP A 343 -1.44 10.68 -7.81
CA ASP A 343 -0.61 11.07 -6.69
C ASP A 343 -1.34 10.77 -5.37
N TYR A 344 -0.57 10.46 -4.33
CA TYR A 344 -1.12 10.18 -3.00
C TYR A 344 -1.87 11.38 -2.35
N ALA A 345 -1.88 12.55 -3.00
CA ALA A 345 -2.60 13.76 -2.62
C ALA A 345 -3.85 14.05 -3.48
N GLY A 346 -4.21 13.16 -4.42
CA GLY A 346 -5.38 13.28 -5.31
C GLY A 346 -5.15 14.12 -6.57
N GLY A 347 -3.91 14.43 -6.93
CA GLY A 347 -3.51 14.97 -8.24
C GLY A 347 -3.07 13.87 -9.21
N ILE A 348 -2.78 14.23 -10.46
CA ILE A 348 -2.26 13.31 -11.48
C ILE A 348 -0.80 13.67 -11.75
N ILE A 349 0.12 12.72 -11.54
CA ILE A 349 1.53 12.83 -11.90
C ILE A 349 1.83 11.95 -13.11
N ARG A 350 2.67 12.43 -14.03
CA ARG A 350 3.18 11.59 -15.14
C ARG A 350 4.49 10.96 -14.72
N GLN A 351 4.52 9.64 -14.66
CA GLN A 351 5.72 8.88 -14.35
C GLN A 351 5.70 7.53 -15.06
N ARG A 352 6.87 6.90 -15.17
CA ARG A 352 6.95 5.51 -15.66
C ARG A 352 6.41 4.55 -14.61
N TYR A 353 6.00 3.37 -15.07
CA TYR A 353 5.69 2.27 -14.17
C TYR A 353 6.89 1.89 -13.29
N ASP A 354 6.60 1.55 -12.04
CA ASP A 354 7.60 0.97 -11.14
C ASP A 354 8.06 -0.40 -11.68
N PRO A 355 9.36 -0.73 -11.59
CA PRO A 355 9.86 -2.02 -12.05
C PRO A 355 9.21 -3.20 -11.33
N SER A 356 8.65 -4.13 -12.11
CA SER A 356 7.99 -5.34 -11.62
C SER A 356 8.83 -6.58 -11.93
N ALA A 357 9.22 -7.34 -10.91
CA ALA A 357 10.03 -8.55 -11.11
C ALA A 357 9.31 -9.62 -11.95
N PRO A 358 8.01 -9.93 -11.73
CA PRO A 358 7.27 -10.85 -12.60
C PRO A 358 7.21 -10.39 -14.07
N MET A 359 7.04 -9.09 -14.30
CA MET A 359 7.00 -8.49 -15.64
C MET A 359 8.36 -8.61 -16.35
N ALA A 360 9.45 -8.32 -15.64
CA ALA A 360 10.81 -8.48 -16.15
C ALA A 360 11.07 -9.94 -16.56
N GLU A 361 10.69 -10.92 -15.74
CA GLU A 361 10.87 -12.33 -16.10
C GLU A 361 10.04 -12.74 -17.31
N ALA A 362 8.79 -12.28 -17.39
CA ALA A 362 7.94 -12.54 -18.56
C ALA A 362 8.60 -12.01 -19.84
N TRP A 363 9.12 -10.78 -19.81
CA TRP A 363 9.84 -10.21 -20.94
C TRP A 363 11.09 -11.00 -21.31
N LEU A 364 11.88 -11.44 -20.31
CA LEU A 364 13.09 -12.25 -20.54
C LEU A 364 12.76 -13.62 -21.13
N ARG A 365 11.66 -14.27 -20.71
CA ARG A 365 11.17 -15.54 -21.28
C ARG A 365 10.69 -15.39 -22.72
N LEU A 366 9.90 -14.34 -22.99
CA LEU A 366 9.45 -13.96 -24.33
C LEU A 366 10.66 -13.76 -25.27
N ARG A 367 11.68 -13.05 -24.77
CA ARG A 367 12.92 -12.83 -25.50
C ARG A 367 13.71 -14.10 -25.74
N ARG A 368 13.80 -15.01 -24.75
CA ARG A 368 14.48 -16.31 -24.90
C ARG A 368 13.75 -17.26 -25.85
N GLY A 369 12.46 -17.03 -26.10
CA GLY A 369 11.62 -17.92 -26.90
C GLY A 369 11.07 -19.11 -26.12
N ASP A 370 10.95 -18.97 -24.80
CA ASP A 370 10.38 -19.98 -23.90
C ASP A 370 9.28 -19.36 -23.01
N PRO A 371 8.24 -18.77 -23.61
CA PRO A 371 7.17 -18.10 -22.86
C PRO A 371 6.25 -19.10 -22.15
N LEU A 372 5.71 -18.66 -21.02
CA LEU A 372 4.62 -19.33 -20.34
C LEU A 372 3.26 -18.87 -20.91
N PRO A 373 2.18 -19.66 -20.77
CA PRO A 373 0.84 -19.23 -21.15
C PRO A 373 0.43 -17.87 -20.54
N GLU A 374 0.87 -17.62 -19.32
CA GLU A 374 0.67 -16.39 -18.57
C GLU A 374 1.37 -15.19 -19.23
N ASP A 375 2.49 -15.40 -19.94
CA ASP A 375 3.20 -14.32 -20.64
C ASP A 375 2.41 -13.83 -21.86
N TYR A 376 1.60 -14.69 -22.48
CA TYR A 376 0.67 -14.25 -23.54
C TYR A 376 -0.48 -13.43 -22.97
N ALA A 377 -1.00 -13.82 -21.81
CA ALA A 377 -2.04 -13.07 -21.11
C ALA A 377 -1.54 -11.68 -20.71
N LEU A 378 -0.26 -11.56 -20.34
CA LEU A 378 0.39 -10.28 -20.11
C LEU A 378 0.40 -9.42 -21.38
N LEU A 379 0.85 -9.95 -22.52
CA LEU A 379 0.90 -9.18 -23.77
C LEU A 379 -0.48 -8.67 -24.19
N GLU A 380 -1.53 -9.48 -24.02
CA GLU A 380 -2.91 -9.05 -24.30
C GLU A 380 -3.38 -7.95 -23.35
N HIS A 381 -3.02 -8.03 -22.06
CA HIS A 381 -3.33 -7.00 -21.07
C HIS A 381 -2.68 -5.67 -21.44
N GLU A 382 -1.36 -5.67 -21.61
CA GLU A 382 -0.57 -4.45 -21.84
C GLU A 382 -0.90 -3.81 -23.19
N LEU A 383 -1.19 -4.63 -24.22
CA LEU A 383 -1.66 -4.12 -25.50
C LEU A 383 -3.05 -3.49 -25.40
N ALA A 384 -3.95 -4.08 -24.62
CA ALA A 384 -5.28 -3.52 -24.37
C ALA A 384 -5.20 -2.20 -23.60
N GLU A 385 -4.34 -2.12 -22.58
CA GLU A 385 -4.11 -0.89 -21.80
C GLU A 385 -3.53 0.22 -22.68
N SER A 386 -2.48 -0.08 -23.44
CA SER A 386 -1.86 0.87 -24.37
C SER A 386 -2.85 1.39 -25.43
N ARG A 387 -3.66 0.49 -26.03
CA ARG A 387 -4.70 0.89 -27.00
C ARG A 387 -5.80 1.71 -26.34
N TYR A 388 -6.12 1.45 -25.07
CA TYR A 388 -7.10 2.24 -24.33
C TYR A 388 -6.62 3.68 -24.16
N TYR A 389 -5.35 3.89 -23.79
CA TYR A 389 -4.75 5.22 -23.70
C TYR A 389 -4.72 5.95 -25.05
N GLN A 390 -4.48 5.26 -26.16
CA GLN A 390 -4.54 5.86 -27.49
C GLN A 390 -5.96 6.33 -27.85
N ALA A 391 -6.98 5.56 -27.47
CA ALA A 391 -8.38 5.90 -27.70
C ALA A 391 -8.91 6.95 -26.71
N HIS A 392 -8.35 7.02 -25.50
CA HIS A 392 -8.74 7.91 -24.41
C HIS A 392 -7.51 8.61 -23.82
N PRO A 393 -6.98 9.66 -24.50
CA PRO A 393 -5.74 10.32 -24.07
C PRO A 393 -5.80 10.96 -22.67
N ASP A 394 -7.01 11.25 -22.19
CA ASP A 394 -7.27 11.87 -20.88
C ASP A 394 -7.64 10.84 -19.80
N ALA A 395 -7.66 9.54 -20.10
CA ALA A 395 -7.97 8.50 -19.13
C ALA A 395 -6.91 8.45 -18.03
N ASP A 396 -7.35 8.21 -16.79
CA ASP A 396 -6.43 7.90 -15.69
C ASP A 396 -5.96 6.44 -15.75
N TYR A 397 -4.92 6.12 -14.98
CA TYR A 397 -4.39 4.77 -14.88
C TYR A 397 -5.44 3.73 -14.49
N ARG A 398 -6.31 4.04 -13.53
CA ARG A 398 -7.30 3.08 -13.04
C ARG A 398 -8.32 2.72 -14.12
N GLU A 399 -8.77 3.69 -14.91
CA GLU A 399 -9.70 3.48 -16.01
C GLU A 399 -9.09 2.59 -17.09
N ALA A 400 -7.86 2.89 -17.52
CA ALA A 400 -7.14 2.11 -18.52
C ALA A 400 -6.87 0.68 -18.04
N HIS A 401 -6.41 0.53 -16.80
CA HIS A 401 -6.12 -0.76 -16.20
C HIS A 401 -7.37 -1.63 -16.02
N LEU A 402 -8.49 -1.04 -15.60
CA LEU A 402 -9.77 -1.75 -15.52
C LEU A 402 -10.29 -2.17 -16.90
N ALA A 403 -9.99 -1.40 -17.95
CA ALA A 403 -10.34 -1.78 -19.33
C ALA A 403 -9.48 -2.94 -19.82
N ALA A 404 -8.17 -2.93 -19.54
CA ALA A 404 -7.26 -4.02 -19.85
C ALA A 404 -7.64 -5.31 -19.11
N ASN A 405 -7.99 -5.23 -17.83
CA ASN A 405 -8.46 -6.37 -17.03
C ASN A 405 -9.76 -7.03 -17.56
N ARG A 406 -10.59 -6.30 -18.33
CA ARG A 406 -11.75 -6.89 -19.02
C ARG A 406 -11.35 -7.74 -20.23
N VAL A 407 -10.18 -7.48 -20.81
CA VAL A 407 -9.62 -8.25 -21.94
C VAL A 407 -8.80 -9.42 -21.41
N SER A 408 -7.84 -9.15 -20.52
CA SER A 408 -6.95 -10.13 -19.93
C SER A 408 -6.60 -9.69 -18.51
N ASP A 409 -6.97 -10.46 -17.49
CA ASP A 409 -6.69 -10.17 -16.07
C ASP A 409 -5.41 -10.91 -15.66
N TRP A 410 -4.26 -10.40 -16.11
CA TRP A 410 -2.96 -11.02 -15.89
C TRP A 410 -2.54 -11.02 -14.41
N GLU A 411 -2.97 -10.02 -13.65
CA GLU A 411 -2.63 -9.89 -12.21
C GLU A 411 -3.08 -11.12 -11.40
N LYS A 412 -4.18 -11.78 -11.81
CA LYS A 412 -4.68 -13.01 -11.17
C LYS A 412 -4.00 -14.28 -11.63
N SER A 413 -3.20 -14.23 -12.69
CA SER A 413 -2.54 -15.39 -13.29
C SER A 413 -1.02 -15.30 -13.28
N ILE A 414 -0.42 -14.37 -12.53
CA ILE A 414 1.04 -14.24 -12.44
C ILE A 414 1.68 -15.58 -12.06
N PRO A 415 2.59 -16.14 -12.88
CA PRO A 415 3.21 -17.41 -12.60
C PRO A 415 4.20 -17.30 -11.43
N GLY A 416 4.51 -18.44 -10.82
CA GLY A 416 5.60 -18.52 -9.85
C GLY A 416 6.94 -18.08 -10.46
N PRO A 417 7.90 -17.61 -9.66
CA PRO A 417 9.19 -17.13 -10.18
C PRO A 417 9.95 -18.22 -10.95
N THR A 418 10.51 -17.87 -12.11
CA THR A 418 11.35 -18.79 -12.91
C THR A 418 12.85 -18.55 -12.76
N TYR A 419 13.22 -17.53 -11.98
CA TYR A 419 14.58 -17.12 -11.65
C TYR A 419 15.40 -16.66 -12.86
N GLU A 420 14.76 -15.91 -13.77
CA GLU A 420 15.38 -15.47 -15.04
C GLU A 420 16.61 -14.61 -14.84
N ASP A 421 17.50 -14.67 -15.82
CA ASP A 421 18.78 -13.96 -15.82
C ASP A 421 18.83 -12.88 -16.92
N TYR A 422 18.95 -11.62 -16.51
CA TYR A 422 18.97 -10.49 -17.44
C TYR A 422 20.31 -10.32 -18.18
N SER A 423 21.40 -11.01 -17.81
CA SER A 423 22.69 -10.92 -18.52
C SER A 423 22.66 -11.59 -19.89
N ASN A 424 21.77 -12.57 -20.06
CA ASN A 424 21.53 -13.22 -21.35
C ASN A 424 20.69 -12.37 -22.31
N ALA A 425 20.37 -11.12 -21.94
CA ALA A 425 19.79 -10.10 -22.80
C ALA A 425 20.76 -9.63 -23.92
N GLY A 426 21.84 -10.35 -24.22
CA GLY A 426 22.82 -10.02 -25.26
C GLY A 426 22.96 -11.04 -26.39
N GLY A 427 22.04 -12.02 -26.49
CA GLY A 427 22.00 -13.01 -27.58
C GLY A 427 21.24 -12.51 -28.80
#